data_AF-A0A817MVA6-F1
#
_entry.id   AF-A0A817MVA6-F1
#
_cell.length_a   1.000
_cell.length_b   1.000
_cell.length_c   1.000
_cell.angle_alpha   90.00
_cell.angle_beta   90.00
_cell.angle_gamma   90.00
#
_symmetry.space_group_name_H-M   'P 1'
#
loop_
_entity.id
_entity.type
_entity.pdbx_description
1 polymer ?
#
loop_
_entity_poly.entity_id
_entity_poly.type
_entity_poly.pdbx_seq_one_letter_code
_entity_poly.pdbx_strand_id
1 'polypeptide(L)'
;MILSTISHIDVKQLNRNCTKTKLIQFAFIVFNEWATQQITLYPEASAVEIEWTLGPVPIDDGVGKEIIIRYDTNINSASKYYTDANGREVLERIRNYRPTWNYSSDEPISGNYYPINSRIWIRDSQSQLTVLTGMNDFVPSFLRLISTFESSLDRSEGGGSMYDGSIEIMLHRRILYTDGVSLNEPLNETAYNKGLVVRGKHHLLVEPPANSARLHRTGAQQLFMSPLTTYSLPDTSSYTNYSMSYRQTWSALSDIMPLNIHLLTFDQLSPKEYLVRLEHYFELNEDETYSQPVTIDLQVLFTTIGMIANVQELILTANLPVSDLHRLEWITNNGESSHVNMSGKFDIN
;
A
#
# COMPACT_ATOMS: atom_id res chain seq x y z
N MET A 1 -29.18 4.37 16.47
CA MET A 1 -29.07 2.95 16.09
C MET A 1 -29.26 2.87 14.59
N ILE A 2 -28.18 3.04 13.83
CA ILE A 2 -28.21 2.87 12.37
C ILE A 2 -28.12 1.37 12.16
N LEU A 3 -29.24 0.74 11.78
CA LEU A 3 -29.23 -0.67 11.41
C LEU A 3 -28.54 -0.78 10.05
N SER A 4 -27.22 -1.03 10.05
CA SER A 4 -26.50 -1.40 8.84
C SER A 4 -26.90 -2.83 8.47
N THR A 5 -27.82 -2.99 7.52
CA THR A 5 -28.08 -4.30 6.92
C THR A 5 -27.00 -4.58 5.89
N ILE A 6 -26.16 -5.60 6.14
CA ILE A 6 -25.26 -6.12 5.11
C ILE A 6 -26.12 -6.86 4.09
N SER A 7 -26.34 -6.24 2.94
CA SER A 7 -26.91 -6.91 1.77
C SER A 7 -25.78 -7.36 0.85
N HIS A 8 -25.77 -8.64 0.48
CA HIS A 8 -24.94 -9.08 -0.64
C HIS A 8 -25.39 -8.36 -1.90
N ILE A 9 -24.44 -7.94 -2.74
CA ILE A 9 -24.77 -7.44 -4.07
C ILE A 9 -25.54 -8.56 -4.79
N ASP A 10 -26.81 -8.30 -5.10
CA ASP A 10 -27.73 -9.31 -5.62
C ASP A 10 -27.24 -9.82 -6.98
N VAL A 11 -26.69 -11.04 -6.97
CA VAL A 11 -26.10 -11.65 -8.16
C VAL A 11 -27.17 -12.41 -8.93
N LYS A 12 -28.09 -11.70 -9.56
CA LYS A 12 -29.17 -12.33 -10.33
C LYS A 12 -28.63 -13.16 -11.51
N GLN A 13 -27.47 -12.79 -12.06
CA GLN A 13 -26.68 -13.56 -13.03
C GLN A 13 -25.19 -13.22 -12.89
N LEU A 14 -24.37 -14.17 -12.43
CA LEU A 14 -22.92 -14.02 -12.41
C LEU A 14 -22.37 -14.27 -13.83
N ASN A 15 -22.30 -13.22 -14.64
CA ASN A 15 -21.70 -13.34 -15.97
C ASN A 15 -20.17 -13.34 -15.81
N ARG A 16 -19.52 -14.42 -16.24
CA ARG A 16 -18.08 -14.63 -16.10
C ARG A 16 -17.46 -14.86 -17.46
N ASN A 17 -16.43 -14.10 -17.79
CA ASN A 17 -15.62 -14.35 -18.97
C ASN A 17 -14.18 -14.63 -18.55
N CYS A 18 -13.67 -15.81 -18.89
CA CYS A 18 -12.34 -16.24 -18.53
C CYS A 18 -11.46 -16.30 -19.79
N THR A 19 -10.32 -15.63 -19.75
CA THR A 19 -9.34 -15.67 -20.83
C THR A 19 -8.01 -16.17 -20.28
N LYS A 20 -7.41 -17.12 -20.99
CA LYS A 20 -6.08 -17.64 -20.69
C LYS A 20 -5.16 -17.37 -21.88
N THR A 21 -4.06 -16.69 -21.62
CA THR A 21 -2.98 -16.46 -22.59
C THR A 21 -1.67 -17.00 -22.04
N LYS A 22 -0.58 -16.86 -22.81
CA LYS A 22 0.77 -17.20 -22.33
C LYS A 22 1.26 -16.27 -21.22
N LEU A 23 0.84 -15.00 -21.23
CA LEU A 23 1.39 -13.95 -20.36
C LEU A 23 0.46 -13.57 -19.20
N ILE A 24 -0.82 -13.90 -19.30
CA ILE A 24 -1.84 -13.49 -18.33
C ILE A 24 -3.04 -14.44 -18.38
N GLN A 25 -3.62 -14.71 -17.23
CA GLN A 25 -4.93 -15.34 -17.10
C GLN A 25 -5.83 -14.37 -16.35
N PHE A 26 -7.04 -14.12 -16.83
CA PHE A 26 -7.98 -13.28 -16.10
C PHE A 26 -9.41 -13.78 -16.20
N ALA A 27 -10.18 -13.48 -15.16
CA ALA A 27 -11.62 -13.70 -15.10
C ALA A 27 -12.30 -12.35 -14.85
N PHE A 28 -13.17 -11.95 -15.78
CA PHE A 28 -14.02 -10.77 -15.62
C PHE A 28 -15.37 -11.18 -15.05
N ILE A 29 -15.79 -10.52 -13.99
CA ILE A 29 -16.99 -10.79 -13.20
C ILE A 29 -17.87 -9.54 -13.24
N VAL A 30 -19.11 -9.70 -13.68
CA VAL A 30 -20.16 -8.69 -13.55
C VAL A 30 -21.09 -9.10 -12.42
N PHE A 31 -21.14 -8.31 -11.35
CA PHE A 31 -22.08 -8.53 -10.25
C PHE A 31 -23.45 -7.93 -10.59
N ASN A 32 -23.46 -6.71 -11.11
CA ASN A 32 -24.64 -5.99 -11.59
C ASN A 32 -24.21 -4.83 -12.52
N GLU A 33 -25.15 -3.94 -12.86
CA GLU A 33 -24.94 -2.82 -13.79
C GLU A 33 -23.92 -1.75 -13.32
N TRP A 34 -23.61 -1.69 -12.03
CA TRP A 34 -22.73 -0.68 -11.42
C TRP A 34 -21.55 -1.28 -10.65
N ALA A 35 -21.37 -2.61 -10.67
CA ALA A 35 -20.30 -3.30 -9.95
C ALA A 35 -19.68 -4.43 -10.77
N THR A 36 -18.38 -4.30 -11.07
CA THR A 36 -17.60 -5.30 -11.79
C THR A 36 -16.27 -5.57 -11.09
N GLN A 37 -15.69 -6.73 -11.37
CA GLN A 37 -14.38 -7.16 -10.86
C GLN A 37 -13.62 -7.93 -11.93
N GLN A 38 -12.31 -7.74 -11.96
CA GLN A 38 -11.40 -8.57 -12.74
C GLN A 38 -10.39 -9.22 -11.80
N ILE A 39 -10.28 -10.54 -11.88
CA ILE A 39 -9.28 -11.33 -11.16
C ILE A 39 -8.19 -11.67 -12.17
N THR A 40 -6.95 -11.30 -11.88
CA THR A 40 -5.82 -11.46 -12.78
C THR A 40 -4.72 -12.28 -12.12
N LEU A 41 -4.18 -13.25 -12.87
CA LEU A 41 -3.03 -14.07 -12.52
C LEU A 41 -1.95 -13.89 -13.57
N TYR A 42 -0.77 -13.47 -13.13
CA TYR A 42 0.44 -13.42 -13.95
C TYR A 42 1.29 -14.67 -13.70
N PRO A 43 1.94 -15.24 -14.74
CA PRO A 43 2.94 -16.28 -14.55
C PRO A 43 4.00 -15.82 -13.55
N GLU A 44 4.37 -16.69 -12.61
CA GLU A 44 5.44 -16.47 -11.62
C GLU A 44 5.20 -15.33 -10.60
N ALA A 45 4.06 -14.64 -10.66
CA ALA A 45 3.69 -13.65 -9.65
C ALA A 45 3.29 -14.32 -8.33
N SER A 46 3.75 -13.76 -7.22
CA SER A 46 3.41 -14.20 -5.86
C SER A 46 2.04 -13.70 -5.37
N ALA A 47 1.36 -12.88 -6.17
CA ALA A 47 0.10 -12.23 -5.80
C ALA A 47 -1.01 -12.46 -6.84
N VAL A 48 -2.24 -12.52 -6.36
CA VAL A 48 -3.45 -12.42 -7.18
C VAL A 48 -3.89 -10.97 -7.22
N GLU A 49 -4.09 -10.41 -8.42
CA GLU A 49 -4.59 -9.05 -8.58
C GLU A 49 -6.11 -9.05 -8.70
N ILE A 50 -6.77 -8.20 -7.92
CA ILE A 50 -8.22 -8.00 -7.90
C ILE A 50 -8.50 -6.55 -8.24
N GLU A 51 -8.84 -6.27 -9.50
CA GLU A 51 -9.34 -4.96 -9.91
C GLU A 51 -10.86 -4.91 -9.71
N TRP A 52 -11.37 -3.81 -9.18
CA TRP A 52 -12.80 -3.58 -9.00
C TRP A 52 -13.19 -2.25 -9.61
N THR A 53 -14.40 -2.16 -10.17
CA THR A 53 -15.01 -0.89 -10.62
C THR A 53 -16.39 -0.79 -10.00
N LEU A 54 -16.63 0.32 -9.30
CA LEU A 54 -17.86 0.57 -8.55
C LEU A 54 -18.45 1.92 -8.91
N GLY A 55 -19.72 1.91 -9.31
CA GLY A 55 -20.54 3.07 -9.54
C GLY A 55 -21.10 3.14 -10.96
N PRO A 56 -22.10 4.01 -11.19
CA PRO A 56 -22.71 4.90 -10.20
C PRO A 56 -23.52 4.13 -9.15
N VAL A 57 -23.23 4.34 -7.86
CA VAL A 57 -23.94 3.65 -6.77
C VAL A 57 -25.39 4.15 -6.73
N PRO A 58 -26.42 3.28 -6.88
CA PRO A 58 -27.80 3.71 -6.98
C PRO A 58 -28.32 4.26 -5.66
N ILE A 59 -29.11 5.33 -5.72
CA ILE A 59 -29.71 6.01 -4.55
C ILE A 59 -31.20 6.32 -4.74
N ASP A 60 -31.82 5.80 -5.80
CA ASP A 60 -33.23 6.07 -6.13
C ASP A 60 -34.19 5.51 -5.06
N ASP A 61 -33.68 4.59 -4.21
CA ASP A 61 -34.35 4.05 -3.04
C ASP A 61 -34.28 4.96 -1.80
N GLY A 62 -33.57 6.09 -1.88
CA GLY A 62 -33.36 6.99 -0.74
C GLY A 62 -32.43 6.43 0.33
N VAL A 63 -31.65 5.38 0.03
CA VAL A 63 -30.76 4.72 1.00
C VAL A 63 -29.30 4.94 0.61
N GLY A 64 -28.54 5.55 1.52
CA GLY A 64 -27.08 5.65 1.41
C GLY A 64 -26.40 4.29 1.51
N LYS A 65 -25.30 4.09 0.78
CA LYS A 65 -24.63 2.78 0.65
C LYS A 65 -23.13 2.91 0.90
N GLU A 66 -22.60 1.97 1.67
CA GLU A 66 -21.16 1.76 1.87
C GLU A 66 -20.82 0.39 1.31
N ILE A 67 -19.92 0.35 0.34
CA ILE A 67 -19.64 -0.84 -0.46
C ILE A 67 -18.31 -1.38 0.02
N ILE A 68 -18.32 -2.64 0.44
CA ILE A 68 -17.14 -3.36 0.89
C ILE A 68 -16.80 -4.50 -0.08
N ILE A 69 -15.53 -4.87 -0.11
CA ILE A 69 -15.09 -6.19 -0.55
C ILE A 69 -14.68 -6.98 0.69
N ARG A 70 -15.07 -8.26 0.72
CA ARG A 70 -14.73 -9.17 1.81
C ARG A 70 -14.03 -10.41 1.26
N TYR A 71 -12.91 -10.75 1.87
CA TYR A 71 -12.12 -11.95 1.60
C TYR A 71 -12.30 -12.92 2.76
N ASP A 72 -13.02 -14.01 2.51
CA ASP A 72 -13.31 -15.03 3.51
C ASP A 72 -12.36 -16.24 3.30
N THR A 73 -11.76 -16.72 4.39
CA THR A 73 -10.81 -17.84 4.42
C THR A 73 -11.10 -18.78 5.59
N ASN A 74 -10.37 -19.90 5.65
CA ASN A 74 -10.39 -20.81 6.80
C ASN A 74 -9.28 -20.52 7.84
N ILE A 75 -8.59 -19.37 7.73
CA ILE A 75 -7.53 -18.97 8.68
C ILE A 75 -8.14 -18.73 10.06
N ASN A 76 -7.60 -19.39 11.09
CA ASN A 76 -8.05 -19.15 12.46
C ASN A 76 -7.33 -17.94 13.07
N SER A 77 -7.82 -16.74 12.78
CA SER A 77 -7.17 -15.49 13.18
C SER A 77 -7.37 -15.10 14.64
N ALA A 78 -8.20 -15.82 15.41
CA ALA A 78 -8.42 -15.61 16.83
C ALA A 78 -8.73 -14.14 17.19
N SER A 79 -9.64 -13.52 16.44
CA SER A 79 -10.04 -12.10 16.54
C SER A 79 -8.92 -11.07 16.29
N LYS A 80 -7.75 -11.50 15.80
CA LYS A 80 -6.61 -10.64 15.49
C LYS A 80 -6.52 -10.34 14.00
N TYR A 81 -6.11 -9.12 13.70
CA TYR A 81 -5.76 -8.65 12.36
C TYR A 81 -4.73 -7.54 12.49
N TYR A 82 -4.07 -7.22 11.40
CA TYR A 82 -2.92 -6.31 11.42
C TYR A 82 -3.08 -5.27 10.33
N THR A 83 -2.86 -4.01 10.65
CA THR A 83 -2.96 -2.89 9.69
C THR A 83 -1.71 -2.04 9.78
N ASP A 84 -1.28 -1.45 8.66
CA ASP A 84 -0.19 -0.48 8.71
C ASP A 84 -0.56 0.83 9.44
N ALA A 85 0.48 1.53 9.87
CA ALA A 85 0.47 2.92 10.28
C ALA A 85 1.27 3.72 9.24
N ASN A 86 0.56 4.46 8.38
CA ASN A 86 1.14 5.30 7.32
C ASN A 86 2.12 4.54 6.40
N GLY A 87 1.81 3.28 6.08
CA GLY A 87 2.64 2.43 5.22
C GLY A 87 3.93 1.90 5.86
N ARG A 88 4.15 2.14 7.15
CA ARG A 88 5.37 1.80 7.88
C ARG A 88 5.14 0.70 8.92
N GLU A 89 4.96 1.09 10.17
CA GLU A 89 4.77 0.17 11.29
C GLU A 89 3.48 -0.61 11.13
N VAL A 90 3.44 -1.81 11.69
CA VAL A 90 2.28 -2.68 11.64
C VAL A 90 1.75 -2.84 13.05
N LEU A 91 0.46 -2.54 13.20
CA LEU A 91 -0.20 -2.60 14.49
C LEU A 91 -1.11 -3.81 14.55
N GLU A 92 -0.94 -4.63 15.60
CA GLU A 92 -1.90 -5.67 15.96
C GLU A 92 -3.21 -5.01 16.43
N ARG A 93 -4.31 -5.44 15.82
CA ARG A 93 -5.68 -5.07 16.17
C ARG A 93 -6.40 -6.30 16.70
N ILE A 94 -7.17 -6.10 17.76
CA ILE A 94 -8.04 -7.13 18.34
C ILE A 94 -9.48 -6.63 18.24
N ARG A 95 -10.33 -7.41 17.58
CA ARG A 95 -11.75 -7.06 17.40
C ARG A 95 -12.41 -6.84 18.78
N ASN A 96 -13.13 -5.73 18.92
CA ASN A 96 -13.82 -5.31 20.15
C ASN A 96 -12.92 -5.13 21.38
N TYR A 97 -11.66 -4.74 21.18
CA TYR A 97 -10.72 -4.51 22.28
C TYR A 97 -9.97 -3.18 22.15
N ARG A 98 -9.64 -2.58 23.29
CA ARG A 98 -8.80 -1.39 23.40
C ARG A 98 -7.79 -1.57 24.54
N PRO A 99 -6.51 -1.26 24.32
CA PRO A 99 -5.47 -1.49 25.33
C PRO A 99 -5.51 -0.50 26.50
N THR A 100 -6.07 0.70 26.32
CA THR A 100 -5.97 1.80 27.28
C THR A 100 -7.28 2.09 28.04
N TRP A 101 -8.40 1.46 27.67
CA TRP A 101 -9.67 1.58 28.41
C TRP A 101 -10.54 0.34 28.21
N ASN A 102 -11.52 0.14 29.10
CA ASN A 102 -12.51 -0.92 28.97
C ASN A 102 -13.51 -0.57 27.86
N TYR A 103 -13.52 -1.34 26.77
CA TYR A 103 -14.33 -1.07 25.58
C TYR A 103 -15.70 -1.75 25.65
N SER A 104 -16.77 -0.97 25.49
CA SER A 104 -18.14 -1.47 25.21
C SER A 104 -18.38 -1.47 23.71
N SER A 105 -18.85 -2.59 23.15
CA SER A 105 -19.12 -2.74 21.72
C SER A 105 -20.53 -2.23 21.38
N ASP A 106 -20.70 -0.91 21.46
CA ASP A 106 -21.96 -0.26 21.06
C ASP A 106 -22.10 -0.21 19.52
N GLU A 107 -20.97 -0.25 18.82
CA GLU A 107 -20.86 -0.22 17.36
C GLU A 107 -19.88 -1.30 16.87
N PRO A 108 -20.33 -2.57 16.73
CA PRO A 108 -19.46 -3.74 16.55
C PRO A 108 -18.75 -3.80 15.20
N ILE A 109 -19.20 -3.02 14.21
CA ILE A 109 -18.58 -2.95 12.88
C ILE A 109 -17.67 -1.74 12.78
N SER A 110 -18.22 -0.52 12.84
CA SER A 110 -17.45 0.72 12.66
C SER A 110 -16.37 0.90 13.73
N GLY A 111 -16.59 0.39 14.95
CA GLY A 111 -15.58 0.35 16.02
C GLY A 111 -14.37 -0.52 15.72
N ASN A 112 -14.39 -1.35 14.66
CA ASN A 112 -13.28 -2.22 14.28
C ASN A 112 -12.67 -1.87 12.91
N TYR A 113 -13.10 -0.76 12.29
CA TYR A 113 -12.46 -0.24 11.09
C TYR A 113 -11.22 0.59 11.46
N TYR A 114 -10.12 0.33 10.75
CA TYR A 114 -8.86 1.06 10.84
C TYR A 114 -8.41 1.54 9.46
N PRO A 115 -7.62 2.63 9.39
CA PRO A 115 -6.99 3.05 8.15
C PRO A 115 -6.01 1.99 7.64
N ILE A 116 -6.03 1.77 6.33
CA ILE A 116 -5.12 0.89 5.60
C ILE A 116 -4.51 1.76 4.50
N ASN A 117 -3.22 2.08 4.60
CA ASN A 117 -2.55 2.90 3.57
C ASN A 117 -1.80 2.02 2.57
N SER A 118 -1.40 0.82 2.98
CA SER A 118 -0.65 -0.09 2.14
C SER A 118 -1.08 -1.55 2.31
N ARG A 119 -1.50 -1.97 3.51
CA ARG A 119 -1.71 -3.39 3.80
C ARG A 119 -2.57 -3.68 5.03
N ILE A 120 -3.30 -4.78 4.92
CA ILE A 120 -3.99 -5.45 6.03
C ILE A 120 -3.76 -6.95 5.94
N TRP A 121 -3.67 -7.65 7.07
CA TRP A 121 -3.63 -9.11 7.05
C TRP A 121 -4.25 -9.78 8.26
N ILE A 122 -4.53 -11.07 8.07
CA ILE A 122 -4.90 -12.05 9.09
C ILE A 122 -3.99 -13.26 8.96
N ARG A 123 -3.74 -13.97 10.06
CA ARG A 123 -2.90 -15.16 10.05
C ARG A 123 -3.27 -16.14 11.16
N ASP A 124 -2.87 -17.38 10.96
CA ASP A 124 -2.75 -18.39 12.00
C ASP A 124 -1.30 -18.91 12.06
N SER A 125 -1.08 -20.12 12.57
CA SER A 125 0.26 -20.74 12.63
C SER A 125 0.78 -21.25 11.28
N GLN A 126 -0.09 -21.46 10.30
CA GLN A 126 0.19 -22.11 9.02
C GLN A 126 0.16 -21.13 7.85
N SER A 127 -0.75 -20.16 7.87
CA SER A 127 -1.03 -19.31 6.71
C SER A 127 -1.34 -17.87 7.14
N GLN A 128 -0.96 -16.93 6.26
CA GLN A 128 -1.26 -15.51 6.34
C GLN A 128 -1.85 -15.07 5.01
N LEU A 129 -3.04 -14.45 5.07
CA LEU A 129 -3.62 -13.71 3.95
C LEU A 129 -3.28 -12.23 4.15
N THR A 130 -2.47 -11.67 3.25
CA THR A 130 -2.18 -10.25 3.20
C THR A 130 -2.86 -9.62 1.99
N VAL A 131 -3.57 -8.52 2.21
CA VAL A 131 -4.14 -7.69 1.15
C VAL A 131 -3.32 -6.40 1.09
N LEU A 132 -2.69 -6.15 -0.05
CA LEU A 132 -2.05 -4.87 -0.35
C LEU A 132 -3.02 -3.95 -1.08
N THR A 133 -3.08 -2.69 -0.65
CA THR A 133 -3.88 -1.63 -1.26
C THR A 133 -2.97 -0.74 -2.09
N GLY A 134 -3.33 -0.48 -3.36
CA GLY A 134 -2.55 0.36 -4.28
C GLY A 134 -2.70 -0.07 -5.74
N MET A 135 -2.47 0.84 -6.68
CA MET A 135 -2.57 0.57 -8.12
C MET A 135 -1.20 0.51 -8.78
N ASN A 136 -0.78 -0.68 -9.23
CA ASN A 136 0.22 -0.81 -10.28
C ASN A 136 -0.48 -0.73 -11.64
N ASP A 137 -0.25 0.36 -12.37
CA ASP A 137 -0.68 0.51 -13.77
C ASP A 137 0.32 -0.16 -14.73
N PHE A 138 0.66 -1.44 -14.52
CA PHE A 138 1.31 -2.23 -15.56
C PHE A 138 0.26 -2.85 -16.49
N VAL A 139 -0.39 -2.00 -17.28
CA VAL A 139 -1.23 -2.45 -18.40
C VAL A 139 -0.52 -2.08 -19.71
N PRO A 140 0.00 -3.07 -20.47
CA PRO A 140 0.52 -2.81 -21.81
C PRO A 140 -0.53 -2.10 -22.66
N SER A 141 -0.17 -0.94 -23.22
CA SER A 141 -1.05 0.02 -23.90
C SER A 141 -1.90 -0.56 -25.04
N PHE A 142 -1.61 -1.76 -25.54
CA PHE A 142 -2.38 -2.42 -26.60
C PHE A 142 -3.79 -2.85 -26.17
N LEU A 143 -4.06 -3.00 -24.86
CA LEU A 143 -5.41 -3.26 -24.32
C LEU A 143 -6.14 -1.99 -23.85
N ARG A 144 -5.51 -0.81 -23.95
CA ARG A 144 -5.94 0.44 -23.32
C ARG A 144 -6.77 1.36 -24.24
N LEU A 145 -7.48 0.80 -25.23
CA LEU A 145 -8.23 1.61 -26.21
C LEU A 145 -9.59 2.17 -25.71
N ILE A 146 -9.97 1.96 -24.44
CA ILE A 146 -11.34 2.31 -23.96
C ILE A 146 -11.39 2.98 -22.57
N SER A 147 -10.29 3.43 -21.98
CA SER A 147 -10.36 4.19 -20.71
C SER A 147 -9.36 5.34 -20.64
N THR A 148 -9.86 6.54 -20.87
CA THR A 148 -9.17 7.85 -20.76
C THR A 148 -8.97 8.34 -19.32
N PHE A 149 -9.09 7.47 -18.32
CA PHE A 149 -8.89 7.86 -16.92
C PHE A 149 -7.63 7.20 -16.38
N GLU A 150 -6.54 7.98 -16.34
CA GLU A 150 -5.47 7.76 -15.38
C GLU A 150 -6.03 8.11 -14.00
N SER A 151 -6.18 7.08 -13.18
CA SER A 151 -6.38 7.26 -11.75
C SER A 151 -5.35 6.38 -11.06
N SER A 152 -4.09 6.85 -11.01
CA SER A 152 -3.13 6.31 -10.04
C SER A 152 -3.63 6.74 -8.66
N LEU A 153 -4.59 5.99 -8.14
CA LEU A 153 -5.14 6.24 -6.82
C LEU A 153 -4.39 5.32 -5.86
N ASP A 154 -3.33 5.86 -5.27
CA ASP A 154 -2.95 5.48 -3.92
C ASP A 154 -4.16 5.75 -3.03
N ARG A 155 -4.95 4.71 -2.72
CA ARG A 155 -6.11 4.87 -1.85
C ARG A 155 -5.78 4.31 -0.48
N SER A 156 -5.69 5.20 0.49
CA SER A 156 -5.98 4.83 1.86
C SER A 156 -7.43 4.38 1.93
N GLU A 157 -7.65 3.20 2.49
CA GLU A 157 -8.97 2.59 2.63
C GLU A 157 -9.27 2.34 4.10
N GLY A 158 -10.54 2.15 4.43
CA GLY A 158 -10.95 1.67 5.75
C GLY A 158 -11.19 0.17 5.69
N GLY A 159 -10.67 -0.59 6.65
CA GLY A 159 -10.97 -2.01 6.73
C GLY A 159 -10.73 -2.62 8.10
N GLY A 160 -11.09 -3.89 8.23
CA GLY A 160 -10.96 -4.65 9.47
C GLY A 160 -11.33 -6.12 9.31
N SER A 161 -11.45 -6.82 10.44
CA SER A 161 -11.82 -8.23 10.50
C SER A 161 -12.98 -8.44 11.45
N MET A 162 -14.20 -8.52 10.90
CA MET A 162 -15.44 -8.65 11.70
C MET A 162 -15.70 -10.10 12.14
N TYR A 163 -15.13 -11.07 11.41
CA TYR A 163 -15.19 -12.50 11.71
C TYR A 163 -13.80 -13.12 11.57
N ASP A 164 -13.52 -14.16 12.34
CA ASP A 164 -12.26 -14.91 12.19
C ASP A 164 -12.17 -15.50 10.78
N GLY A 165 -10.97 -15.41 10.20
CA GLY A 165 -10.74 -15.84 8.82
C GLY A 165 -11.20 -14.84 7.76
N SER A 166 -11.74 -13.67 8.14
CA SER A 166 -12.21 -12.66 7.19
C SER A 166 -11.42 -11.35 7.25
N ILE A 167 -11.20 -10.74 6.09
CA ILE A 167 -10.81 -9.33 5.94
C ILE A 167 -11.91 -8.63 5.14
N GLU A 168 -12.40 -7.50 5.60
CA GLU A 168 -13.24 -6.59 4.81
C GLU A 168 -12.61 -5.21 4.65
N ILE A 169 -12.77 -4.64 3.46
CA ILE A 169 -12.22 -3.34 3.09
C ILE A 169 -13.30 -2.55 2.35
N MET A 170 -13.52 -1.31 2.76
CA MET A 170 -14.50 -0.40 2.20
C MET A 170 -13.94 0.33 0.99
N LEU A 171 -14.60 0.16 -0.14
CA LEU A 171 -14.13 0.60 -1.46
C LEU A 171 -14.75 1.93 -1.90
N HIS A 172 -16.05 2.11 -1.61
CA HIS A 172 -16.81 3.30 -2.01
C HIS A 172 -17.95 3.59 -1.05
N ARG A 173 -18.32 4.86 -0.92
CA ARG A 173 -19.40 5.32 -0.05
C ARG A 173 -20.21 6.37 -0.80
N ARG A 174 -21.53 6.26 -0.71
CA ARG A 174 -22.46 7.27 -1.19
C ARG A 174 -23.54 7.47 -0.15
N ILE A 175 -23.41 8.53 0.65
CA ILE A 175 -24.24 8.84 1.80
C ILE A 175 -25.13 10.03 1.46
N LEU A 176 -26.43 9.97 1.82
CA LEU A 176 -27.43 10.98 1.45
C LEU A 176 -27.68 12.02 2.55
N TYR A 177 -27.13 11.81 3.73
CA TYR A 177 -27.30 12.65 4.90
C TYR A 177 -25.95 13.09 5.45
N THR A 178 -25.93 14.27 6.05
CA THR A 178 -24.76 14.76 6.78
C THR A 178 -24.67 14.12 8.16
N ASP A 179 -23.45 13.99 8.68
CA ASP A 179 -23.18 13.61 10.07
C ASP A 179 -23.31 14.80 11.06
N GLY A 180 -23.52 16.03 10.55
CA GLY A 180 -23.67 17.23 11.37
C GLY A 180 -22.39 17.73 12.04
N VAL A 181 -21.23 17.15 11.71
CA VAL A 181 -19.92 17.51 12.27
C VAL A 181 -19.02 18.23 11.24
N SER A 182 -19.44 18.22 9.97
CA SER A 182 -18.63 18.65 8.82
C SER A 182 -19.30 19.79 8.01
N LEU A 183 -18.89 19.97 6.75
CA LEU A 183 -19.30 21.03 5.80
C LEU A 183 -20.81 21.08 5.47
N ASN A 184 -21.67 20.40 6.23
CA ASN A 184 -23.11 20.25 6.00
C ASN A 184 -23.48 19.71 4.62
N GLU A 185 -22.55 19.01 3.97
CA GLU A 185 -22.76 18.35 2.69
C GLU A 185 -22.76 16.83 2.90
N PRO A 186 -23.72 16.09 2.30
CA PRO A 186 -23.68 14.64 2.29
C PRO A 186 -22.52 14.14 1.40
N LEU A 187 -21.92 13.01 1.74
CA LEU A 187 -20.90 12.34 0.91
C LEU A 187 -21.55 11.71 -0.33
N ASN A 188 -21.93 12.55 -1.30
CA ASN A 188 -22.69 12.20 -2.49
C ASN A 188 -22.00 12.74 -3.75
N GLU A 189 -20.76 12.32 -3.98
CA GLU A 189 -19.93 12.78 -5.10
C GLU A 189 -20.56 12.42 -6.45
N THR A 190 -20.52 13.37 -7.40
CA THR A 190 -21.03 13.19 -8.75
C THR A 190 -20.05 13.68 -9.81
N ALA A 191 -20.07 13.04 -10.98
CA ALA A 191 -19.40 13.49 -12.20
C ALA A 191 -20.41 13.43 -13.36
N TYR A 192 -20.49 14.49 -14.15
CA TYR A 192 -21.46 14.61 -15.24
C TYR A 192 -22.92 14.31 -14.81
N ASN A 193 -23.31 14.81 -13.64
CA ASN A 193 -24.63 14.60 -13.02
C ASN A 193 -24.98 13.13 -12.70
N LYS A 194 -24.00 12.23 -12.67
CA LYS A 194 -24.14 10.84 -12.23
C LYS A 194 -23.27 10.59 -11.01
N GLY A 195 -23.64 9.62 -10.17
CA GLY A 195 -22.81 9.23 -9.02
C GLY A 195 -21.40 8.84 -9.47
N LEU A 196 -20.39 9.24 -8.70
CA LEU A 196 -18.99 8.99 -9.04
C LEU A 196 -18.72 7.49 -9.19
N VAL A 197 -17.99 7.14 -10.26
CA VAL A 197 -17.47 5.80 -10.52
C VAL A 197 -16.02 5.76 -10.08
N VAL A 198 -15.67 4.78 -9.25
CA VAL A 198 -14.32 4.58 -8.75
C VAL A 198 -13.80 3.21 -9.20
N ARG A 199 -12.48 3.15 -9.41
CA ARG A 199 -11.75 1.92 -9.72
C ARG A 199 -10.57 1.82 -8.76
N GLY A 200 -10.22 0.60 -8.39
CA GLY A 200 -9.03 0.32 -7.61
C GLY A 200 -8.60 -1.14 -7.74
N LYS A 201 -7.46 -1.46 -7.14
CA LYS A 201 -6.85 -2.78 -7.18
C LYS A 201 -6.39 -3.21 -5.80
N HIS A 202 -6.56 -4.49 -5.51
CA HIS A 202 -5.93 -5.17 -4.39
C HIS A 202 -5.00 -6.26 -4.90
N HIS A 203 -3.87 -6.45 -4.21
CA HIS A 203 -3.00 -7.60 -4.42
C HIS A 203 -3.08 -8.53 -3.22
N LEU A 204 -3.51 -9.77 -3.46
CA LEU A 204 -3.69 -10.79 -2.43
C LEU A 204 -2.47 -11.70 -2.42
N LEU A 205 -1.84 -11.80 -1.26
CA LEU A 205 -0.72 -12.69 -0.97
C LEU A 205 -1.19 -13.75 0.05
N VAL A 206 -0.91 -15.03 -0.22
CA VAL A 206 -1.17 -16.12 0.73
C VAL A 206 0.11 -16.92 0.91
N GLU A 207 0.71 -16.81 2.10
CA GLU A 207 1.99 -17.43 2.42
C GLU A 207 2.03 -17.93 3.87
N PRO A 208 2.95 -18.84 4.24
CA PRO A 208 3.30 -19.07 5.63
C PRO A 208 3.73 -17.75 6.31
N PRO A 209 3.35 -17.50 7.57
CA PRO A 209 3.69 -16.26 8.27
C PRO A 209 5.19 -15.91 8.23
N ALA A 210 6.06 -16.92 8.35
CA ALA A 210 7.51 -16.76 8.33
C ALA A 210 8.08 -16.16 7.02
N ASN A 211 7.34 -16.29 5.91
CA ASN A 211 7.76 -15.80 4.59
C ASN A 211 6.96 -14.58 4.12
N SER A 212 5.92 -14.16 4.86
CA SER A 212 4.98 -13.15 4.37
C SER A 212 5.60 -11.75 4.35
N ALA A 213 6.43 -11.45 5.36
CA ALA A 213 7.09 -10.15 5.55
C ALA A 213 7.83 -9.66 4.31
N ARG A 214 8.74 -10.49 3.78
CA ARG A 214 9.52 -10.14 2.59
C ARG A 214 8.65 -9.83 1.37
N LEU A 215 7.51 -10.49 1.20
CA LEU A 215 6.64 -10.26 0.04
C LEU A 215 5.80 -9.01 0.21
N HIS A 216 5.15 -8.83 1.35
CA HIS A 216 4.28 -7.67 1.53
C HIS A 216 5.07 -6.37 1.69
N ARG A 217 6.28 -6.41 2.28
CA ARG A 217 7.17 -5.24 2.40
C ARG A 217 7.63 -4.75 1.02
N THR A 218 8.19 -5.65 0.21
CA THR A 218 8.68 -5.31 -1.12
C THR A 218 7.55 -5.02 -2.10
N GLY A 219 6.48 -5.82 -2.07
CA GLY A 219 5.31 -5.66 -2.93
C GLY A 219 4.60 -4.33 -2.70
N ALA A 220 4.45 -3.89 -1.44
CA ALA A 220 3.86 -2.58 -1.14
C ALA A 220 4.73 -1.42 -1.64
N GLN A 221 6.06 -1.51 -1.53
CA GLN A 221 6.95 -0.49 -2.08
C GLN A 221 6.89 -0.44 -3.60
N GLN A 222 6.82 -1.61 -4.26
CA GLN A 222 6.66 -1.69 -5.72
C GLN A 222 5.31 -1.13 -6.19
N LEU A 223 4.25 -1.29 -5.40
CA LEU A 223 2.94 -0.70 -5.66
C LEU A 223 2.95 0.82 -5.50
N PHE A 224 3.62 1.32 -4.46
CA PHE A 224 3.72 2.74 -4.20
C PHE A 224 4.65 3.45 -5.21
N MET A 225 5.74 2.80 -5.61
CA MET A 225 6.74 3.32 -6.54
C MET A 225 6.72 2.54 -7.86
N SER A 226 5.56 2.49 -8.49
CA SER A 226 5.41 1.84 -9.80
C SER A 226 6.36 2.47 -10.83
N PRO A 227 6.94 1.68 -11.75
CA PRO A 227 7.78 2.22 -12.81
C PRO A 227 7.04 3.25 -13.67
N LEU A 228 7.61 4.44 -13.81
CA LEU A 228 7.12 5.46 -14.73
C LEU A 228 7.43 5.05 -16.17
N THR A 229 6.40 4.95 -17.00
CA THR A 229 6.58 4.67 -18.42
C THR A 229 6.63 5.96 -19.22
N THR A 230 7.71 6.18 -19.96
CA THR A 230 7.85 7.32 -20.87
C THR A 230 7.82 6.85 -22.33
N TYR A 231 7.26 7.68 -23.19
CA TYR A 231 7.14 7.38 -24.62
C TYR A 231 7.68 8.57 -25.42
N SER A 232 8.39 8.28 -26.51
CA SER A 232 8.84 9.28 -27.48
C SER A 232 8.48 8.82 -28.88
N LEU A 233 8.10 9.77 -29.73
CA LEU A 233 8.10 9.51 -31.16
C LEU A 233 9.56 9.35 -31.60
N PRO A 234 9.92 8.26 -32.31
CA PRO A 234 11.27 8.11 -32.82
C PRO A 234 11.46 9.10 -33.98
N ASP A 235 12.41 10.03 -33.85
CA ASP A 235 12.90 10.88 -34.95
C ASP A 235 13.80 10.07 -35.92
N THR A 236 14.20 8.88 -35.49
CA THR A 236 15.03 7.95 -36.25
C THR A 236 14.21 6.80 -36.80
N SER A 237 14.41 6.45 -38.07
CA SER A 237 13.72 5.38 -38.80
C SER A 237 13.88 3.95 -38.23
N SER A 238 14.71 3.74 -37.19
CA SER A 238 14.89 2.43 -36.54
C SER A 238 15.33 2.54 -35.07
N TYR A 239 15.05 1.50 -34.29
CA TYR A 239 15.55 1.35 -32.91
C TYR A 239 17.08 1.40 -32.84
N THR A 240 17.79 0.82 -33.81
CA THR A 240 19.25 0.83 -33.86
C THR A 240 19.79 2.26 -33.82
N ASN A 241 19.25 3.16 -34.65
CA ASN A 241 19.65 4.56 -34.68
C ASN A 241 19.34 5.29 -33.36
N TYR A 242 18.18 5.01 -32.75
CA TYR A 242 17.82 5.55 -31.44
C TYR A 242 18.82 5.10 -30.35
N SER A 243 19.13 3.81 -30.29
CA SER A 243 20.04 3.23 -29.29
C SER A 243 21.48 3.74 -29.40
N MET A 244 21.92 4.14 -30.60
CA MET A 244 23.23 4.76 -30.82
C MET A 244 23.27 6.24 -30.41
N SER A 245 22.16 6.96 -30.57
CA SER A 245 22.08 8.41 -30.30
C SER A 245 21.74 8.74 -28.85
N TYR A 246 21.05 7.85 -28.14
CA TYR A 246 20.52 8.12 -26.80
C TYR A 246 20.96 7.07 -25.78
N ARG A 247 21.19 7.51 -24.53
CA ARG A 247 21.44 6.61 -23.40
C ARG A 247 20.17 5.83 -23.07
N GLN A 248 20.25 4.50 -23.09
CA GLN A 248 19.11 3.62 -22.83
C GLN A 248 18.92 3.29 -21.35
N THR A 249 19.99 3.39 -20.56
CA THR A 249 19.96 3.12 -19.13
C THR A 249 20.85 4.11 -18.40
N TRP A 250 20.42 4.51 -17.21
CA TRP A 250 21.22 5.27 -16.26
C TRP A 250 20.74 4.96 -14.85
N SER A 251 21.68 4.89 -13.91
CA SER A 251 21.40 4.70 -12.49
C SER A 251 22.41 5.51 -11.67
N ALA A 252 21.91 6.17 -10.62
CA ALA A 252 22.76 6.80 -9.60
C ALA A 252 23.45 5.76 -8.69
N LEU A 253 22.92 4.54 -8.66
CA LEU A 253 23.46 3.42 -7.90
C LEU A 253 24.33 2.54 -8.81
N SER A 254 25.49 2.14 -8.32
CA SER A 254 26.40 1.21 -8.99
C SER A 254 26.03 -0.26 -8.81
N ASP A 255 25.26 -0.57 -7.76
CA ASP A 255 24.81 -1.91 -7.40
C ASP A 255 23.39 -1.88 -6.84
N ILE A 256 22.78 -3.07 -6.73
CA ILE A 256 21.46 -3.27 -6.16
C ILE A 256 21.54 -3.06 -4.64
N MET A 257 20.62 -2.27 -4.11
CA MET A 257 20.49 -2.04 -2.68
C MET A 257 20.02 -3.32 -1.96
N PRO A 258 20.50 -3.60 -0.73
CA PRO A 258 19.99 -4.72 0.07
C PRO A 258 18.47 -4.65 0.21
N LEU A 259 17.80 -5.80 0.15
CA LEU A 259 16.33 -5.86 0.09
C LEU A 259 15.66 -5.18 1.28
N ASN A 260 16.32 -5.13 2.44
CA ASN A 260 15.81 -4.50 3.66
C ASN A 260 16.07 -2.99 3.76
N ILE A 261 16.78 -2.40 2.79
CA ILE A 261 17.00 -0.94 2.70
C ILE A 261 16.24 -0.37 1.50
N HIS A 262 15.61 0.77 1.72
CA HIS A 262 14.94 1.55 0.68
C HIS A 262 15.53 2.97 0.59
N LEU A 263 15.80 3.41 -0.65
CA LEU A 263 16.22 4.77 -0.97
C LEU A 263 15.00 5.69 -1.02
N LEU A 264 14.58 6.18 0.14
CA LEU A 264 13.39 7.01 0.30
C LEU A 264 13.55 8.40 -0.33
N THR A 265 14.75 8.97 -0.32
CA THR A 265 15.00 10.27 -0.95
C THR A 265 16.39 10.25 -1.58
N PHE A 266 16.46 10.73 -2.81
CA PHE A 266 17.69 11.06 -3.50
C PHE A 266 17.44 12.36 -4.26
N ASP A 267 17.81 13.49 -3.64
CA ASP A 267 17.50 14.83 -4.16
C ASP A 267 18.79 15.66 -4.29
N GLN A 268 18.94 16.38 -5.40
CA GLN A 268 20.12 17.19 -5.67
C GLN A 268 19.85 18.65 -5.27
N LEU A 269 20.40 19.08 -4.14
CA LEU A 269 20.18 20.42 -3.60
C LEU A 269 21.03 21.48 -4.32
N SER A 270 22.24 21.09 -4.75
CA SER A 270 23.15 21.94 -5.53
C SER A 270 24.01 21.06 -6.45
N PRO A 271 24.84 21.62 -7.36
CA PRO A 271 25.63 20.83 -8.31
C PRO A 271 26.51 19.73 -7.69
N LYS A 272 26.84 19.82 -6.39
CA LYS A 272 27.70 18.86 -5.66
C LYS A 272 27.12 18.41 -4.32
N GLU A 273 25.86 18.70 -4.05
CA GLU A 273 25.23 18.41 -2.76
C GLU A 273 23.94 17.63 -2.97
N TYR A 274 23.81 16.53 -2.25
CA TYR A 274 22.68 15.62 -2.35
C TYR A 274 22.09 15.36 -0.96
N LEU A 275 20.77 15.39 -0.88
CA LEU A 275 20.03 14.89 0.27
C LEU A 275 19.65 13.44 0.02
N VAL A 276 20.16 12.55 0.87
CA VAL A 276 19.89 11.12 0.81
C VAL A 276 19.15 10.68 2.07
N ARG A 277 18.03 9.97 1.90
CA ARG A 277 17.35 9.27 3.00
C ARG A 277 17.29 7.79 2.70
N LEU A 278 17.80 7.00 3.64
CA LEU A 278 17.78 5.54 3.60
C LEU A 278 16.93 5.05 4.75
N GLU A 279 16.08 4.07 4.49
CA GLU A 279 15.24 3.47 5.51
C GLU A 279 15.42 1.96 5.57
N HIS A 280 15.52 1.43 6.79
CA HIS A 280 15.29 0.01 7.04
C HIS A 280 13.79 -0.17 7.27
N TYR A 281 13.10 -0.81 6.33
CA TYR A 281 11.64 -0.81 6.30
C TYR A 281 11.00 -2.12 6.77
N PHE A 282 11.82 -3.09 7.19
CA PHE A 282 11.42 -4.29 7.93
C PHE A 282 11.47 -4.00 9.44
N GLU A 283 10.47 -4.47 10.16
CA GLU A 283 10.39 -4.34 11.62
C GLU A 283 11.23 -5.38 12.35
N LEU A 284 11.44 -5.17 13.65
CA LEU A 284 12.13 -6.13 14.50
C LEU A 284 11.35 -7.45 14.56
N ASN A 285 12.05 -8.58 14.34
CA ASN A 285 11.49 -9.93 14.36
C ASN A 285 10.37 -10.19 13.33
N GLU A 286 10.30 -9.39 12.27
CA GLU A 286 9.29 -9.55 11.21
C GLU A 286 9.71 -10.61 10.19
N ASP A 287 11.00 -10.68 9.86
CA ASP A 287 11.61 -11.64 8.95
C ASP A 287 12.97 -12.09 9.52
N GLU A 288 13.27 -13.40 9.48
CA GLU A 288 14.50 -13.95 10.08
C GLU A 288 15.78 -13.36 9.47
N THR A 289 15.75 -13.01 8.18
CA THR A 289 16.91 -12.49 7.44
C THR A 289 16.85 -10.97 7.31
N TYR A 290 15.71 -10.43 6.88
CA TYR A 290 15.60 -9.02 6.48
C TYR A 290 15.31 -8.07 7.64
N SER A 291 14.99 -8.57 8.83
CA SER A 291 14.93 -7.75 10.05
C SER A 291 16.28 -7.54 10.74
N GLN A 292 17.36 -8.15 10.23
CA GLN A 292 18.69 -8.03 10.82
C GLN A 292 19.38 -6.71 10.42
N PRO A 293 20.29 -6.17 11.27
CA PRO A 293 21.11 -5.02 10.90
C PRO A 293 21.90 -5.26 9.61
N VAL A 294 22.06 -4.21 8.82
CA VAL A 294 22.81 -4.23 7.56
C VAL A 294 23.73 -3.01 7.49
N THR A 295 24.96 -3.22 7.01
CA THR A 295 25.94 -2.17 6.75
C THR A 295 26.08 -1.98 5.25
N ILE A 296 26.09 -0.73 4.81
CA ILE A 296 26.25 -0.36 3.40
C ILE A 296 27.39 0.65 3.28
N ASP A 297 28.14 0.57 2.18
CA ASP A 297 29.17 1.55 1.83
C ASP A 297 28.57 2.57 0.84
N LEU A 298 28.37 3.80 1.31
CA LEU A 298 27.81 4.86 0.47
C LEU A 298 28.72 5.25 -0.69
N GLN A 299 30.04 5.20 -0.50
CA GLN A 299 30.98 5.53 -1.56
C GLN A 299 30.93 4.48 -2.67
N VAL A 300 30.85 3.19 -2.32
CA VAL A 300 30.65 2.13 -3.31
C VAL A 300 29.32 2.31 -4.02
N LEU A 301 28.23 2.53 -3.26
CA LEU A 301 26.88 2.62 -3.80
C LEU A 301 26.70 3.79 -4.79
N PHE A 302 27.24 4.97 -4.47
CA PHE A 302 27.09 6.19 -5.26
C PHE A 302 28.31 6.52 -6.14
N THR A 303 29.18 5.54 -6.42
CA THR A 303 30.37 5.81 -7.24
C THR A 303 30.07 6.34 -8.65
N THR A 304 28.87 6.10 -9.20
CA THR A 304 28.50 6.56 -10.55
C THR A 304 28.29 8.08 -10.64
N ILE A 305 28.03 8.74 -9.51
CA ILE A 305 27.83 10.20 -9.41
C ILE A 305 29.07 10.94 -8.89
N GLY A 306 30.13 10.21 -8.50
CA GLY A 306 31.43 10.77 -8.15
C GLY A 306 31.99 10.28 -6.81
N MET A 307 33.05 10.94 -6.36
CA MET A 307 33.66 10.70 -5.04
C MET A 307 32.95 11.56 -3.98
N ILE A 308 32.55 10.93 -2.89
CA ILE A 308 31.95 11.57 -1.73
C ILE A 308 33.06 12.25 -0.94
N ALA A 309 33.04 13.59 -0.92
CA ALA A 309 34.04 14.37 -0.19
C ALA A 309 33.73 14.50 1.31
N ASN A 310 32.44 14.51 1.67
CA ASN A 310 31.97 14.63 3.05
C ASN A 310 30.55 14.03 3.18
N VAL A 311 30.22 13.53 4.36
CA VAL A 311 28.88 13.07 4.76
C VAL A 311 28.56 13.70 6.11
N GLN A 312 27.37 14.30 6.22
CA GLN A 312 26.86 14.87 7.47
C GLN A 312 25.53 14.19 7.81
N GLU A 313 25.44 13.52 8.97
CA GLU A 313 24.18 12.98 9.46
C GLU A 313 23.31 14.10 10.04
N LEU A 314 22.09 14.22 9.51
CA LEU A 314 21.09 15.22 9.92
C LEU A 314 19.84 14.52 10.46
N ILE A 315 19.03 15.23 11.25
CA ILE A 315 17.68 14.76 11.60
C ILE A 315 16.80 14.65 10.35
N LEU A 316 15.64 13.98 10.46
CA LEU A 316 14.78 13.63 9.32
C LEU A 316 14.42 14.80 8.38
N THR A 317 14.21 16.00 8.96
CA THR A 317 13.89 17.25 8.25
C THR A 317 15.09 17.94 7.60
N ALA A 318 16.31 17.37 7.73
CA ALA A 318 17.55 17.87 7.15
C ALA A 318 17.95 19.31 7.54
N ASN A 319 17.57 19.76 8.75
CA ASN A 319 17.82 21.13 9.23
C ASN A 319 18.62 21.21 10.53
N LEU A 320 19.07 20.07 11.09
CA LEU A 320 19.89 20.01 12.30
C LEU A 320 20.83 18.79 12.24
N PRO A 321 22.14 18.95 12.49
CA PRO A 321 23.05 17.82 12.69
C PRO A 321 22.62 16.92 13.85
N VAL A 322 22.73 15.60 13.68
CA VAL A 322 22.41 14.65 14.78
C VAL A 322 23.32 14.87 15.99
N SER A 323 24.57 15.30 15.78
CA SER A 323 25.50 15.69 16.84
C SER A 323 24.96 16.80 17.75
N ASP A 324 24.07 17.64 17.22
CA ASP A 324 23.54 18.82 17.91
C ASP A 324 22.13 18.56 18.48
N LEU A 325 21.62 17.33 18.33
CA LEU A 325 20.29 16.94 18.79
C LEU A 325 20.29 16.69 20.30
N HIS A 326 19.57 17.53 21.04
CA HIS A 326 19.30 17.34 22.46
C HIS A 326 17.87 16.81 22.67
N ARG A 327 17.74 15.60 23.23
CA ARG A 327 16.44 15.00 23.57
C ARG A 327 16.10 15.29 25.03
N LEU A 328 14.81 15.47 25.32
CA LEU A 328 14.32 15.45 26.70
C LEU A 328 14.52 14.05 27.29
N GLU A 329 14.83 14.00 28.57
CA GLU A 329 14.93 12.76 29.33
C GLU A 329 13.70 12.62 30.24
N TRP A 330 13.06 11.45 30.21
CA TRP A 330 11.92 11.13 31.05
C TRP A 330 12.00 9.68 31.53
N ILE A 331 11.28 9.40 32.60
CA ILE A 331 11.13 8.07 33.18
C ILE A 331 9.65 7.69 33.05
N THR A 332 9.37 6.50 32.52
CA THR A 332 7.99 6.02 32.41
C THR A 332 7.43 5.61 33.77
N ASN A 333 6.11 5.43 33.87
CA ASN A 333 5.49 4.92 35.11
C ASN A 333 6.01 3.53 35.53
N ASN A 334 6.63 2.79 34.61
CA ASN A 334 7.24 1.49 34.85
C ASN A 334 8.72 1.58 35.25
N GLY A 335 9.26 2.80 35.41
CA GLY A 335 10.65 3.04 35.78
C GLY A 335 11.65 2.95 34.63
N GLU A 336 11.18 2.84 33.38
CA GLU A 336 12.05 2.77 32.21
C GLU A 336 12.54 4.17 31.82
N SER A 337 13.86 4.32 31.63
CA SER A 337 14.45 5.57 31.19
C SER A 337 14.36 5.72 29.67
N SER A 338 14.05 6.94 29.20
CA SER A 338 14.09 7.29 27.78
C SER A 338 15.51 7.53 27.23
N HIS A 339 16.54 7.42 28.08
CA HIS A 339 17.92 7.70 27.68
C HIS A 339 18.42 6.64 26.68
N VAL A 340 18.61 7.05 25.43
CA VAL A 340 19.22 6.23 24.37
C VAL A 340 20.60 6.77 24.08
N ASN A 341 21.62 5.92 24.14
CA ASN A 341 22.96 6.29 23.73
C ASN A 341 22.97 6.41 22.19
N MET A 342 22.89 7.63 21.66
CA MET A 342 22.93 7.87 20.22
C MET A 342 24.38 7.73 19.74
N SER A 343 24.82 6.50 19.46
CA SER A 343 25.98 6.31 18.58
C SER A 343 25.57 6.76 17.17
N GLY A 344 26.38 7.60 16.52
CA GLY A 344 26.17 7.97 15.12
C GLY A 344 26.03 6.71 14.26
N LYS A 345 25.17 6.74 13.25
CA LYS A 345 24.98 5.58 12.35
C LYS A 345 26.07 5.48 11.27
N PHE A 346 26.97 6.46 11.25
CA PHE A 346 28.08 6.55 10.33
C PHE A 346 29.39 6.23 11.04
N ASP A 347 30.07 5.20 10.53
CA ASP A 347 31.49 4.99 10.78
C ASP A 347 32.26 5.68 9.66
N ILE A 348 32.92 6.80 9.99
CA ILE A 348 33.87 7.46 9.10
C ILE A 348 35.24 6.88 9.42
N ASN A 349 35.71 5.93 8.60
CA ASN A 349 37.10 5.47 8.64
C ASN A 349 38.01 6.36 7.80
#